data_AF-A0A2E7H2F0-F1
#
_entry.id   AF-A0A2E7H2F0-F1
#
_cell.length_a   1.000
_cell.length_b   1.000
_cell.length_c   1.000
_cell.angle_alpha   90.00
_cell.angle_beta   90.00
_cell.angle_gamma   90.00
#
_symmetry.space_group_name_H-M   'P 1'
#
loop_
_entity.id
_entity.type
_entity.pdbx_description
1 polymer ?
#
loop_
_entity_poly.entity_id
_entity_poly.type
_entity_poly.pdbx_seq_one_letter_code
_entity_poly.pdbx_strand_id
1 'polypeptide(L)'
;MRVTDPRWPAVREVARTLLRTPALCVLGPQWLAEQLHPLNLKLSDVQPSRTVFPTHQLASENMLQFVDAEDNTLIAQCSPHEPANQAVWLPMNALEGWRVITGVADDLLSAGYPGCLGCGGPHSDEDWNEEESRSRMGSS
;
A
#
# COMPACT_ATOMS: atom_id res chain seq x y z
N MET A 1 -8.69 -11.22 1.96
CA MET A 1 -7.77 -12.27 1.46
C MET A 1 -7.37 -13.14 2.65
N ARG A 2 -7.08 -14.44 2.47
CA ARG A 2 -6.63 -15.29 3.59
C ARG A 2 -5.11 -15.13 3.78
N VAL A 3 -4.62 -15.29 5.01
CA VAL A 3 -3.18 -15.23 5.34
C VAL A 3 -2.34 -16.27 4.57
N THR A 4 -2.98 -17.36 4.12
CA THR A 4 -2.35 -18.43 3.34
C THR A 4 -2.29 -18.16 1.84
N ASP A 5 -2.87 -17.05 1.34
CA ASP A 5 -2.77 -16.67 -0.07
C ASP A 5 -1.33 -16.23 -0.36
N PRO A 6 -0.69 -16.68 -1.45
CA PRO A 6 0.69 -16.30 -1.76
C PRO A 6 0.88 -14.78 -1.96
N ARG A 7 -0.19 -14.03 -2.27
CA ARG A 7 -0.17 -12.57 -2.40
C ARG A 7 -0.28 -11.84 -1.07
N TRP A 8 -0.60 -12.55 0.01
CA TRP A 8 -0.84 -11.96 1.33
C TRP A 8 0.31 -11.09 1.85
N PRO A 9 1.60 -11.52 1.75
CA PRO A 9 2.72 -10.68 2.17
C PRO A 9 2.77 -9.35 1.40
N ALA A 10 2.57 -9.38 0.08
CA ALA A 10 2.56 -8.19 -0.77
C ALA A 10 1.41 -7.25 -0.39
N VAL A 11 0.19 -7.76 -0.20
CA VAL A 11 -0.95 -6.96 0.30
C VAL A 11 -0.59 -6.25 1.60
N ARG A 12 -0.02 -6.99 2.55
CA ARG A 12 0.34 -6.43 3.86
C ARG A 12 1.41 -5.36 3.73
N GLU A 13 2.40 -5.53 2.85
CA GLU A 13 3.43 -4.51 2.63
C GLU A 13 2.86 -3.27 1.95
N VAL A 14 1.97 -3.41 0.94
CA VAL A 14 1.30 -2.25 0.34
C VAL A 14 0.43 -1.50 1.37
N ALA A 15 -0.26 -2.23 2.26
CA ALA A 15 -1.00 -1.61 3.37
C ALA A 15 -0.07 -0.86 4.34
N ARG A 16 1.11 -1.42 4.65
CA ARG A 16 2.13 -0.72 5.46
C ARG A 16 2.65 0.52 4.76
N THR A 17 2.96 0.46 3.46
CA THR A 17 3.35 1.61 2.64
C THR A 17 2.30 2.71 2.69
N LEU A 18 1.02 2.35 2.54
CA LEU A 18 -0.10 3.29 2.63
C LEU A 18 -0.15 4.03 3.99
N LEU A 19 0.16 3.33 5.08
CA LEU A 19 0.15 3.90 6.43
C LEU A 19 1.46 4.62 6.80
N ARG A 20 2.60 4.20 6.27
CA ARG A 20 3.94 4.66 6.69
C ARG A 20 4.50 5.80 5.85
N THR A 21 4.23 5.83 4.54
CA THR A 21 4.82 6.82 3.65
C THR A 21 4.13 8.17 3.83
N PRO A 22 4.83 9.23 4.30
CA PRO A 22 4.22 10.52 4.61
C PRO A 22 3.62 11.21 3.38
N ALA A 23 4.42 11.40 2.33
CA ALA A 23 4.09 12.11 1.10
C ALA A 23 3.61 11.16 -0.02
N LEU A 24 2.80 10.17 0.31
CA LEU A 24 2.36 9.18 -0.66
C LEU A 24 1.37 9.78 -1.67
N CYS A 25 1.64 9.62 -2.97
CA CYS A 25 0.70 9.87 -4.05
C CYS A 25 0.16 8.53 -4.56
N VAL A 26 -1.15 8.33 -4.50
CA VAL A 26 -1.79 7.16 -5.09
C VAL A 26 -2.38 7.54 -6.44
N LEU A 27 -1.74 7.05 -7.50
CA LEU A 27 -2.18 7.22 -8.87
C LEU A 27 -3.19 6.13 -9.21
N GLY A 28 -4.32 6.52 -9.80
CA GLY A 28 -5.34 5.55 -10.18
C GLY A 28 -6.65 6.17 -10.65
N PRO A 29 -7.73 5.38 -10.66
CA PRO A 29 -9.04 5.79 -11.14
C PRO A 29 -9.63 6.98 -10.38
N GLN A 30 -10.60 7.68 -10.98
CA GLN A 30 -11.23 8.85 -10.35
C GLN A 30 -11.92 8.54 -9.01
N TRP A 31 -12.51 7.35 -8.86
CA TRP A 31 -13.21 6.94 -7.63
C TRP A 31 -12.29 6.92 -6.40
N LEU A 32 -10.97 6.85 -6.60
CA LEU A 32 -10.01 6.75 -5.50
C LEU A 32 -9.95 8.02 -4.65
N ALA A 33 -10.21 9.20 -5.24
CA ALA A 33 -10.24 10.47 -4.52
C ALA A 33 -11.22 10.43 -3.34
N GLU A 34 -12.41 9.88 -3.56
CA GLU A 34 -13.45 9.76 -2.53
C GLU A 34 -13.08 8.71 -1.46
N GLN A 35 -12.31 7.69 -1.84
CA GLN A 35 -11.90 6.62 -0.94
C GLN A 35 -10.72 7.01 -0.02
N LEU A 36 -9.84 7.90 -0.48
CA LEU A 36 -8.71 8.38 0.34
C LEU A 36 -9.15 9.29 1.48
N HIS A 37 -10.26 10.02 1.32
CA HIS A 37 -10.70 10.95 2.35
C HIS A 37 -11.01 10.26 3.70
N PRO A 38 -11.83 9.18 3.77
CA PRO A 38 -12.02 8.43 5.01
C PRO A 38 -10.73 7.87 5.61
N LEU A 39 -9.80 7.39 4.79
CA LEU A 39 -8.50 6.90 5.26
C LEU A 39 -7.70 8.01 5.93
N ASN A 40 -7.65 9.19 5.30
CA ASN A 40 -6.90 10.33 5.82
C ASN A 40 -7.48 10.83 7.15
N LEU A 41 -8.81 10.81 7.31
CA LEU A 41 -9.46 11.10 8.60
C LEU A 41 -9.03 10.11 9.69
N LYS A 42 -9.09 8.80 9.41
CA LYS A 42 -8.63 7.77 10.36
C LYS A 42 -7.16 7.94 10.71
N LEU A 43 -6.30 8.23 9.73
CA LEU A 43 -4.88 8.48 9.94
C LEU A 43 -4.65 9.70 10.84
N SER A 44 -5.44 10.76 10.67
CA SER A 44 -5.36 11.95 11.52
C SER A 44 -5.75 11.65 12.97
N ASP A 45 -6.74 10.79 13.19
CA ASP A 45 -7.19 10.41 14.54
C ASP A 45 -6.14 9.55 15.27
N VAL A 46 -5.53 8.58 14.57
CA VAL A 46 -4.56 7.64 15.15
C VAL A 46 -3.13 8.18 15.19
N GLN A 47 -2.80 9.19 14.37
CA GLN A 47 -1.50 9.86 14.35
C GLN A 47 -1.66 11.38 14.31
N PRO A 48 -2.01 12.03 15.44
CA PRO A 48 -2.23 13.48 15.47
C PRO A 48 -1.02 14.34 15.07
N SER A 49 0.20 13.78 15.15
CA SER A 49 1.44 14.47 14.73
C SER A 49 1.69 14.43 13.22
N ARG A 50 0.89 13.68 12.45
CA ARG A 50 1.04 13.58 11.00
C ARG A 50 0.46 14.81 10.33
N THR A 51 1.28 15.52 9.57
CA THR A 51 0.90 16.76 8.87
C THR A 51 0.75 16.59 7.36
N VAL A 52 1.26 15.48 6.81
CA VAL A 52 1.19 15.14 5.38
C VAL A 52 0.45 13.83 5.24
N PHE A 53 -0.54 13.79 4.34
CA PHE A 53 -1.43 12.65 4.15
C PHE A 53 -1.38 12.15 2.70
N PRO A 54 -1.72 10.87 2.46
CA PRO A 54 -1.84 10.34 1.11
C PRO A 54 -2.75 11.20 0.23
N THR A 55 -2.32 11.42 -1.01
CA THR A 55 -3.05 12.19 -2.03
C THR A 55 -3.44 11.32 -3.22
N HIS A 56 -4.40 11.78 -4.01
CA HIS A 56 -4.81 11.14 -5.26
C HIS A 56 -4.30 11.91 -6.46
N GLN A 57 -3.87 11.18 -7.48
CA GLN A 57 -3.68 11.71 -8.83
C GLN A 57 -4.36 10.79 -9.85
N LEU A 58 -5.09 11.38 -10.80
CA LEU A 58 -5.78 10.62 -11.84
C LEU A 58 -4.77 9.92 -12.76
N ALA A 59 -4.98 8.62 -12.96
CA ALA A 59 -4.22 7.78 -13.90
C ALA A 59 -5.12 6.68 -14.50
N SER A 60 -4.53 5.57 -14.93
CA SER A 60 -5.24 4.46 -15.57
C SER A 60 -6.35 3.87 -14.68
N GLU A 61 -7.50 3.57 -15.29
CA GLU A 61 -8.68 3.00 -14.64
C GLU A 61 -8.46 1.58 -14.08
N ASN A 62 -7.42 0.89 -14.52
CA ASN A 62 -7.21 -0.54 -14.23
C ASN A 62 -6.03 -0.84 -13.30
N MET A 63 -5.31 0.18 -12.83
CA MET A 63 -4.16 0.00 -11.95
C MET A 63 -4.15 1.01 -10.81
N LEU A 64 -3.43 0.67 -9.75
CA LEU A 64 -3.01 1.62 -8.73
C LEU A 64 -1.49 1.67 -8.71
N GLN A 65 -0.93 2.86 -8.56
CA GLN A 65 0.48 3.06 -8.28
C GLN A 65 0.62 3.89 -7.00
N PHE A 66 1.54 3.47 -6.14
CA PHE A 66 1.86 4.11 -4.87
C PHE A 66 3.25 4.71 -5.04
N VAL A 67 3.30 6.03 -5.13
CA VAL A 67 4.51 6.79 -5.46
C VAL A 67 4.87 7.68 -4.29
N ASP A 68 6.14 7.71 -3.92
CA ASP A 68 6.65 8.75 -3.02
C ASP A 68 6.70 10.08 -3.79
N ALA A 69 5.94 11.08 -3.34
CA ALA A 69 5.89 12.36 -4.02
C ALA A 69 7.16 13.21 -3.82
N GLU A 70 8.04 12.87 -2.87
CA GLU A 70 9.27 13.62 -2.63
C GLU A 70 10.32 13.39 -3.73
N ASP A 71 10.47 12.15 -4.19
CA ASP A 71 11.48 11.75 -5.18
C ASP A 71 10.91 11.08 -6.44
N ASN A 72 9.57 10.95 -6.51
CA ASN A 72 8.83 10.30 -7.60
C ASN A 72 9.20 8.81 -7.78
N THR A 73 9.55 8.12 -6.69
CA THR A 73 9.85 6.68 -6.68
C THR A 73 8.57 5.85 -6.62
N LEU A 74 8.43 4.87 -7.51
CA LEU A 74 7.36 3.87 -7.44
C LEU A 74 7.65 2.87 -6.31
N ILE A 75 6.83 2.89 -5.26
CA ILE A 75 6.96 1.99 -4.11
C ILE A 75 6.17 0.70 -4.33
N ALA A 76 4.95 0.81 -4.87
CA ALA A 76 4.10 -0.35 -5.13
C ALA A 76 3.20 -0.16 -6.35
N GLN A 77 2.84 -1.27 -6.99
CA GLN A 77 1.87 -1.30 -8.07
C GLN A 77 0.88 -2.44 -7.87
N CYS A 78 -0.40 -2.09 -7.92
CA CYS A 78 -1.49 -3.06 -8.00
C CYS A 78 -2.02 -3.09 -9.43
N SER A 79 -1.63 -4.11 -10.19
CA SER A 79 -2.14 -4.35 -11.53
C SER A 79 -1.91 -5.80 -11.95
N PRO A 80 -2.63 -6.32 -12.96
CA PRO A 80 -2.33 -7.62 -13.55
C PRO A 80 -0.96 -7.70 -14.24
N HIS A 81 -0.32 -6.55 -14.50
CA HIS A 81 0.95 -6.48 -15.23
C HIS A 81 2.10 -6.20 -14.27
N GLU A 82 3.12 -7.04 -14.36
CA GLU A 82 4.30 -6.95 -13.52
C GLU A 82 5.10 -5.64 -13.77
N PRO A 83 5.41 -4.84 -12.74
CA PRO A 83 6.29 -3.69 -12.84
C PRO A 83 7.76 -4.10 -12.78
N ALA A 84 8.66 -3.11 -12.86
CA ALA A 84 10.07 -3.31 -12.51
C ALA A 84 10.21 -3.90 -11.09
N ASN A 85 11.30 -4.64 -10.87
CA ASN A 85 11.56 -5.42 -9.64
C ASN A 85 11.90 -4.56 -8.39
N GLN A 86 11.71 -3.24 -8.48
CA GLN A 86 12.03 -2.29 -7.41
C GLN A 86 10.80 -1.89 -6.59
N ALA A 87 9.60 -2.27 -7.05
CA ALA A 87 8.33 -1.94 -6.43
C ALA A 87 7.60 -3.21 -6.00
N VAL A 88 6.85 -3.12 -4.90
CA VAL A 88 5.95 -4.19 -4.45
C VAL A 88 4.90 -4.43 -5.54
N TRP A 89 4.87 -5.62 -6.12
CA TRP A 89 3.83 -5.98 -7.08
C TRP A 89 2.69 -6.74 -6.41
N LEU A 90 1.47 -6.25 -6.61
CA LEU A 90 0.25 -6.93 -6.26
C LEU A 90 -0.52 -7.29 -7.54
N PRO A 91 -0.58 -8.58 -7.95
CA PRO A 91 -1.26 -9.01 -9.18
C PRO A 91 -2.78 -9.02 -9.02
N MET A 92 -3.37 -7.82 -8.96
CA MET A 92 -4.81 -7.58 -8.81
C MET A 92 -5.23 -6.33 -9.58
N ASN A 93 -6.49 -6.25 -10.01
CA ASN A 93 -7.02 -5.00 -10.57
C ASN A 93 -7.19 -3.93 -9.47
N ALA A 94 -7.35 -2.68 -9.89
CA ALA A 94 -7.42 -1.53 -8.98
C ALA A 94 -8.51 -1.66 -7.90
N LEU A 95 -9.73 -2.05 -8.27
CA LEU A 95 -10.86 -2.09 -7.33
C LEU A 95 -10.68 -3.17 -6.26
N GLU A 96 -10.34 -4.39 -6.69
CA GLU A 96 -10.12 -5.50 -5.76
C GLU A 96 -8.89 -5.27 -4.89
N GLY A 97 -7.82 -4.74 -5.49
CA GLY A 97 -6.59 -4.38 -4.81
C GLY A 97 -6.86 -3.36 -3.71
N TRP A 98 -7.50 -2.23 -4.05
CA TRP A 98 -7.85 -1.18 -3.09
C TRP A 98 -8.63 -1.72 -1.90
N ARG A 99 -9.70 -2.50 -2.16
CA ARG A 99 -10.54 -3.09 -1.10
C ARG A 99 -9.74 -3.98 -0.15
N VAL A 100 -8.82 -4.79 -0.69
CA VAL A 100 -8.02 -5.70 0.12
C VAL A 100 -6.92 -4.97 0.88
N ILE A 101 -6.23 -4.02 0.24
CA ILE A 101 -5.19 -3.19 0.87
C ILE A 101 -5.79 -2.39 2.03
N THR A 102 -6.89 -1.68 1.79
CA THR A 102 -7.53 -0.83 2.83
C THR A 102 -8.12 -1.65 3.97
N GLY A 103 -8.67 -2.84 3.70
CA GLY A 103 -9.09 -3.74 4.76
C GLY A 103 -7.94 -4.15 5.67
N VAL A 104 -6.77 -4.48 5.11
CA VAL A 104 -5.57 -4.79 5.90
C VAL A 104 -5.02 -3.56 6.61
N ALA A 105 -5.07 -2.38 5.98
CA ALA A 105 -4.68 -1.12 6.62
C ALA A 105 -5.57 -0.81 7.84
N ASP A 106 -6.88 -1.02 7.73
CA ASP A 106 -7.82 -0.87 8.84
C ASP A 106 -7.55 -1.88 9.97
N ASP A 107 -7.26 -3.14 9.63
CA ASP A 107 -6.87 -4.17 10.62
C ASP A 107 -5.58 -3.77 11.37
N LEU A 108 -4.59 -3.25 10.64
CA LEU A 108 -3.33 -2.77 11.21
C LEU A 108 -3.55 -1.59 12.16
N LEU A 109 -4.32 -0.57 11.73
CA LEU A 109 -4.66 0.58 12.57
C LEU A 109 -5.40 0.15 13.83
N SER A 110 -6.35 -0.78 13.70
CA SER A 110 -7.13 -1.32 14.83
C SER A 110 -6.27 -2.12 15.81
N ALA A 111 -5.20 -2.76 15.33
CA ALA A 111 -4.21 -3.46 16.13
C ALA A 111 -3.19 -2.52 16.81
N GLY A 112 -3.32 -1.19 16.62
CA GLY A 112 -2.39 -0.20 17.17
C GLY A 112 -1.09 -0.10 16.40
N TYR A 113 -1.05 -0.49 15.12
CA TYR A 113 0.04 -0.19 14.20
C TYR A 113 -0.27 1.13 13.48
N PRO A 114 0.27 2.28 13.95
CA PRO A 114 0.02 3.56 13.29
C PRO A 114 0.74 3.68 11.94
N GLY A 115 1.79 2.90 11.68
CA GLY A 115 2.62 3.08 10.48
C GLY A 115 3.84 3.96 10.69
N CYS A 116 4.18 4.40 11.90
CA CYS A 116 5.46 5.08 12.15
C CYS A 116 6.65 4.09 12.14
N LEU A 117 7.87 4.60 11.93
CA LEU A 117 9.08 3.77 12.05
C LEU A 117 9.19 3.18 13.46
N GLY A 118 9.47 1.87 13.57
CA GLY A 118 9.62 1.17 14.85
C GLY A 118 8.33 0.74 15.58
N CYS A 119 7.13 0.98 15.03
CA CYS A 119 5.88 0.56 15.69
C CYS A 119 5.38 -0.86 15.34
N GLY A 120 6.07 -1.59 14.47
CA GLY A 120 5.62 -2.91 13.99
C GLY A 120 6.17 -4.12 14.74
N GLY A 121 6.99 -3.91 15.77
CA GLY A 121 7.67 -4.99 16.49
C GLY A 121 8.91 -5.53 15.77
N PRO A 122 9.57 -6.57 16.32
CA PRO A 122 10.76 -7.16 15.70
C PRO A 122 10.46 -7.64 14.28
N HIS A 123 11.35 -7.36 13.33
CA HIS A 123 11.23 -7.66 11.87
C HIS A 123 10.26 -6.75 11.08
N SER A 124 9.70 -5.69 11.66
CA SER A 124 8.81 -4.80 10.90
C SER A 124 9.54 -3.87 9.92
N ASP A 125 10.84 -3.73 10.09
CA ASP A 125 11.67 -2.77 9.36
C ASP A 125 12.62 -3.47 8.39
N GLU A 126 12.41 -4.76 8.12
CA GLU A 126 13.14 -5.44 7.05
C GLU A 126 12.71 -4.90 5.68
N ASP A 127 13.69 -4.75 4.79
CA ASP A 127 13.44 -4.33 3.42
C ASP A 127 12.62 -5.39 2.69
N TRP A 128 11.69 -4.93 1.84
CA TRP A 128 10.86 -5.80 1.05
C TRP A 128 11.68 -6.56 -0.01
N ASN A 129 11.57 -7.89 -0.04
CA ASN A 129 12.16 -8.74 -1.07
C ASN A 129 11.14 -9.09 -2.15
N GLU A 130 11.13 -8.28 -3.22
CA GLU A 130 10.19 -8.45 -4.33
C GLU A 130 10.44 -9.76 -5.12
N GLU A 131 11.69 -10.16 -5.34
CA GLU A 131 12.03 -11.42 -6.03
C GLU A 131 11.44 -12.64 -5.31
N GLU A 132 11.61 -12.69 -3.99
CA GLU A 132 11.08 -13.78 -3.17
C GLU A 132 9.54 -13.78 -3.16
N SER A 133 8.92 -12.59 -3.16
CA SER A 133 7.47 -12.46 -3.30
C SER A 133 6.98 -12.99 -4.64
N ARG A 134 7.60 -12.59 -5.76
CA ARG A 134 7.25 -13.05 -7.11
C ARG A 134 7.40 -14.56 -7.24
N SER A 135 8.50 -15.11 -6.73
CA SER A 135 8.74 -16.55 -6.68
C SER A 135 7.63 -17.29 -5.92
N ARG A 136 7.21 -16.76 -4.76
CA ARG A 136 6.09 -17.31 -3.98
C ARG A 136 4.74 -17.25 -4.72
N MET A 137 4.51 -16.20 -5.50
CA MET A 137 3.30 -16.02 -6.31
C MET A 137 3.28 -16.87 -7.59
N GLY A 138 4.39 -17.52 -7.94
CA GLY A 138 4.52 -18.30 -9.18
C GLY A 138 4.70 -17.43 -10.43
N SER A 139 5.11 -16.18 -10.25
CA SER A 139 5.47 -15.28 -11.35
C SER A 139 6.95 -15.45 -11.65
N SER A 140 7.29 -15.71 -12.92
CA SER A 140 8.66 -15.91 -13.41
C SER A 140 8.86 -15.20 -14.73
#